data_AF-K0R593-F1
#
_entry.id   AF-K0R593-F1
#
_cell.length_a   1.000
_cell.length_b   1.000
_cell.length_c   1.000
_cell.angle_alpha   90.00
_cell.angle_beta   90.00
_cell.angle_gamma   90.00
#
_symmetry.space_group_name_H-M   'P 1'
#
loop_
_entity.id
_entity.type
_entity.pdbx_description
1 polymer ?
#
loop_
_entity_poly.entity_id
_entity_poly.type
_entity_poly.pdbx_seq_one_letter_code
_entity_poly.pdbx_strand_id
1 'polypeptide(L)'
;GPPLPAHRKKHKKACKQRAAELKDEQLYSQGHERTEGDFCPICTLPIPLPTDDHSVFMECCVKRICNGCGLAALKRGVRDCVLCRAPSTDNDTDALARIQARVLKKDPEAMFFLAVQYINGDLGLKKNMRKAFELYTEAAELGSIEALFSLGNAYHEGKGVQEDKAKAVEFFAKAAKQGHVD
;
A
#
# COMPACT_ATOMS: atom_id res chain seq x y z
N GLY A 1 -20.33 4.79 23.24
CA GLY A 1 -20.23 4.97 21.78
C GLY A 1 -21.23 4.08 21.06
N PRO A 2 -21.63 4.36 19.81
CA PRO A 2 -22.64 3.57 19.09
C PRO A 2 -22.19 2.12 18.85
N PRO A 3 -23.13 1.15 18.84
CA PRO A 3 -22.82 -0.26 18.63
C PRO A 3 -22.09 -0.50 17.29
N LEU A 4 -21.17 -1.48 17.27
CA LEU A 4 -20.35 -1.87 16.11
C LEU A 4 -21.13 -1.91 14.77
N PRO A 5 -22.35 -2.50 14.69
CA PRO A 5 -23.14 -2.51 13.45
C PRO A 5 -23.65 -1.13 13.00
N ALA A 6 -24.09 -0.28 13.94
CA ALA A 6 -24.60 1.05 13.64
C ALA A 6 -23.47 1.99 13.16
N HIS A 7 -22.28 1.83 13.73
CA HIS A 7 -21.11 2.54 13.26
C HIS A 7 -20.63 2.05 11.90
N ARG A 8 -20.61 0.73 11.64
CA ARG A 8 -20.26 0.18 10.32
C ARG A 8 -21.13 0.79 9.22
N LYS A 9 -22.43 0.94 9.47
CA LYS A 9 -23.37 1.63 8.55
C LYS A 9 -23.01 3.11 8.35
N LYS A 10 -22.77 3.87 9.41
CA LYS A 10 -22.41 5.30 9.32
C LYS A 10 -21.07 5.51 8.60
N HIS A 11 -20.06 4.71 8.93
CA HIS A 11 -18.76 4.75 8.27
C HIS A 11 -18.86 4.37 6.79
N LYS A 12 -19.59 3.29 6.48
CA LYS A 12 -19.86 2.88 5.09
C LYS A 12 -20.51 4.01 4.28
N LYS A 13 -21.45 4.76 4.88
CA LYS A 13 -22.07 5.92 4.22
C LYS A 13 -21.06 7.04 3.94
N ALA A 14 -20.26 7.44 4.93
CA ALA A 14 -19.29 8.53 4.78
C ALA A 14 -18.18 8.20 3.78
N CYS A 15 -17.69 6.96 3.79
CA CYS A 15 -16.65 6.52 2.86
C CYS A 15 -17.20 6.34 1.43
N LYS A 16 -18.45 5.90 1.25
CA LYS A 16 -19.12 5.90 -0.06
C LYS A 16 -19.34 7.30 -0.60
N GLN A 17 -19.75 8.23 0.25
CA GLN A 17 -19.96 9.61 -0.17
C GLN A 17 -18.64 10.24 -0.65
N ARG A 18 -17.55 10.02 0.08
CA ARG A 18 -16.21 10.50 -0.33
C ARG A 18 -15.68 9.81 -1.59
N ALA A 19 -15.95 8.50 -1.76
CA ALA A 19 -15.62 7.77 -2.99
C ALA A 19 -16.41 8.28 -4.21
N ALA A 20 -17.69 8.59 -4.05
CA ALA A 20 -18.55 9.13 -5.11
C ALA A 20 -18.23 10.60 -5.45
N GLU A 21 -17.61 11.34 -4.54
CA GLU A 21 -17.10 12.70 -4.77
C GLU A 21 -15.76 12.69 -5.56
N LEU A 22 -15.08 11.54 -5.64
CA LEU A 22 -13.84 11.36 -6.38
C LEU A 22 -14.14 10.89 -7.81
N LYS A 23 -13.46 11.49 -8.79
CA LYS A 23 -13.56 11.14 -10.22
C LYS A 23 -13.08 9.72 -10.54
N ASP A 24 -12.50 9.03 -9.56
CA ASP A 24 -11.96 7.68 -9.65
C ASP A 24 -12.98 6.66 -10.18
N GLU A 25 -14.25 6.70 -9.72
CA GLU A 25 -15.30 5.80 -10.25
C GLU A 25 -15.56 6.00 -11.76
N GLN A 26 -15.36 7.21 -12.29
CA GLN A 26 -15.48 7.49 -13.73
C GLN A 26 -14.28 6.94 -14.52
N LEU A 27 -13.07 6.98 -13.95
CA LEU A 27 -11.85 6.42 -14.56
C LEU A 27 -11.95 4.90 -14.72
N TYR A 28 -12.42 4.18 -13.71
CA TYR A 28 -12.55 2.71 -13.75
C TYR A 28 -13.78 2.21 -14.51
N SER A 29 -14.81 3.05 -14.68
CA SER A 29 -15.99 2.71 -15.50
C SER A 29 -15.67 2.43 -16.99
N GLN A 30 -14.43 2.69 -17.42
CA GLN A 30 -13.92 2.44 -18.77
C GLN A 30 -13.27 1.05 -18.96
N GLY A 31 -13.40 0.13 -17.98
CA GLY A 31 -13.01 -1.28 -18.14
C GLY A 31 -11.75 -1.72 -17.39
N HIS A 32 -11.21 -0.89 -16.50
CA HIS A 32 -10.18 -1.29 -15.55
C HIS A 32 -10.84 -1.61 -14.20
N GLU A 33 -10.54 -2.78 -13.62
CA GLU A 33 -11.01 -3.13 -12.28
C GLU A 33 -10.00 -2.63 -11.22
N ARG A 34 -10.50 -2.18 -10.07
CA ARG A 34 -9.65 -1.85 -8.92
C ARG A 34 -9.03 -3.13 -8.36
N THR A 35 -7.76 -3.06 -7.95
CA THR A 35 -7.05 -4.22 -7.41
C THR A 35 -7.51 -4.52 -5.99
N GLU A 36 -7.25 -5.72 -5.45
CA GLU A 36 -7.67 -6.04 -4.09
C GLU A 36 -7.09 -5.09 -3.03
N GLY A 37 -5.86 -4.58 -3.26
CA GLY A 37 -5.17 -3.63 -2.38
C GLY A 37 -5.86 -2.26 -2.29
N ASP A 38 -6.71 -1.94 -3.26
CA ASP A 38 -7.49 -0.70 -3.29
C ASP A 38 -8.69 -0.72 -2.34
N PHE A 39 -9.07 -1.86 -1.77
CA PHE A 39 -10.23 -1.94 -0.89
C PHE A 39 -9.82 -2.08 0.57
N CYS A 40 -10.44 -1.28 1.44
CA CYS A 40 -10.21 -1.43 2.86
C CYS A 40 -10.83 -2.76 3.35
N PRO A 41 -10.06 -3.67 3.97
CA PRO A 41 -10.55 -4.99 4.39
C PRO A 41 -11.56 -4.93 5.55
N ILE A 42 -11.71 -3.77 6.22
CA ILE A 42 -12.64 -3.59 7.35
C ILE A 42 -14.02 -3.17 6.85
N CYS A 43 -14.06 -2.11 6.02
CA CYS A 43 -15.32 -1.56 5.52
C CYS A 43 -15.72 -2.05 4.13
N THR A 44 -14.80 -2.77 3.45
CA THR A 44 -14.93 -3.32 2.09
C THR A 44 -15.24 -2.26 1.04
N LEU A 45 -14.81 -1.03 1.29
CA LEU A 45 -14.98 0.09 0.37
C LEU A 45 -13.65 0.45 -0.26
N PRO A 46 -13.68 1.01 -1.48
CA PRO A 46 -12.48 1.52 -2.13
C PRO A 46 -11.82 2.60 -1.25
N ILE A 47 -10.50 2.53 -1.15
CA ILE A 47 -9.64 3.55 -0.58
C ILE A 47 -9.48 4.64 -1.66
N PRO A 48 -9.75 5.91 -1.35
CA PRO A 48 -9.51 7.02 -2.26
C PRO A 48 -8.10 7.03 -2.85
N LEU A 49 -7.96 7.41 -4.12
CA LEU A 49 -6.64 7.69 -4.70
C LEU A 49 -6.16 9.12 -4.33
N PRO A 50 -4.84 9.32 -4.15
CA PRO A 50 -3.80 8.31 -4.07
C PRO A 50 -3.97 7.45 -2.80
N THR A 51 -3.82 6.13 -2.94
CA THR A 51 -4.12 5.17 -1.85
C THR A 51 -3.23 5.39 -0.63
N ASP A 52 -1.98 5.81 -0.82
CA ASP A 52 -1.04 6.09 0.27
C ASP A 52 -1.49 7.25 1.17
N ASP A 53 -2.07 8.31 0.62
CA ASP A 53 -2.55 9.47 1.40
C ASP A 53 -3.81 9.17 2.22
N HIS A 54 -4.53 8.10 1.84
CA HIS A 54 -5.85 7.78 2.37
C HIS A 54 -5.89 6.47 3.15
N SER A 55 -4.74 5.84 3.36
CA SER A 55 -4.61 4.58 4.09
C SER A 55 -3.50 4.60 5.13
N VAL A 56 -3.60 3.65 6.06
CA VAL A 56 -2.52 3.26 6.96
C VAL A 56 -2.09 1.85 6.58
N PHE A 57 -0.79 1.65 6.39
CA PHE A 57 -0.20 0.34 6.18
C PHE A 57 0.07 -0.33 7.52
N MET A 58 -0.43 -1.56 7.71
CA MET A 58 -0.27 -2.34 8.93
C MET A 58 0.90 -3.32 8.74
N GLU A 59 2.06 -3.00 9.31
CA GLU A 59 3.34 -3.70 9.08
C GLU A 59 3.32 -5.17 9.53
N CYS A 60 2.55 -5.51 10.56
CA CYS A 60 2.44 -6.88 11.07
C CYS A 60 1.72 -7.85 10.13
N CYS A 61 0.75 -7.36 9.34
CA CYS A 61 -0.07 -8.18 8.45
C CYS A 61 0.03 -7.77 6.99
N VAL A 62 0.79 -6.72 6.66
CA VAL A 62 1.01 -6.23 5.30
C VAL A 62 -0.33 -5.93 4.63
N LYS A 63 -1.17 -5.17 5.33
CA LYS A 63 -2.50 -4.79 4.84
C LYS A 63 -2.70 -3.31 5.03
N ARG A 64 -3.35 -2.69 4.04
CA ARG A 64 -3.78 -1.30 4.11
C ARG A 64 -5.20 -1.22 4.63
N ILE A 65 -5.45 -0.26 5.51
CA ILE A 65 -6.81 0.10 5.96
C ILE A 65 -7.04 1.58 5.68
N CYS A 66 -8.26 1.97 5.33
CA CYS A 66 -8.53 3.40 5.12
C CYS A 66 -8.37 4.18 6.43
N ASN A 67 -7.92 5.44 6.34
CA ASN A 67 -7.73 6.33 7.48
C ASN A 67 -8.99 6.42 8.37
N GLY A 68 -10.17 6.37 7.76
CA GLY A 68 -11.43 6.37 8.49
C GLY A 68 -11.63 5.14 9.38
N CYS A 69 -11.24 3.94 8.92
CA CYS A 69 -11.29 2.72 9.73
C CYS A 69 -10.22 2.74 10.83
N GLY A 70 -9.00 3.20 10.51
CA GLY A 70 -7.93 3.36 11.50
C GLY A 70 -8.33 4.30 12.65
N LEU A 71 -8.82 5.50 12.32
CA LEU A 71 -9.28 6.48 13.32
C LEU A 71 -10.48 5.95 14.14
N ALA A 72 -11.39 5.22 13.50
CA ALA A 72 -12.53 4.62 14.18
C ALA A 72 -12.15 3.52 15.16
N ALA A 73 -11.10 2.76 14.88
CA ALA A 73 -10.54 1.77 15.79
C ALA A 73 -9.88 2.45 16.99
N LEU A 74 -9.06 3.48 16.74
CA LEU A 74 -8.40 4.27 17.79
C LEU A 74 -9.41 4.89 18.76
N LYS A 75 -10.50 5.49 18.26
CA LYS A 75 -11.58 6.06 19.09
C LYS A 75 -12.30 5.04 19.97
N ARG A 76 -12.12 3.74 19.73
CA ARG A 76 -12.66 2.65 20.56
C ARG A 76 -11.61 2.07 21.52
N GLY A 77 -10.43 2.66 21.60
CA GLY A 77 -9.32 2.13 22.40
C GLY A 77 -8.60 0.94 21.77
N VAL A 78 -8.86 0.63 20.50
CA VAL A 78 -8.10 -0.40 19.77
C VAL A 78 -6.81 0.25 19.27
N ARG A 79 -5.72 0.05 20.02
CA ARG A 79 -4.37 0.53 19.68
C ARG A 79 -3.55 -0.51 18.91
N ASP A 80 -3.81 -1.79 19.17
CA ASP A 80 -3.19 -2.90 18.45
C ASP A 80 -3.73 -3.03 17.02
N CYS A 81 -3.07 -3.86 16.20
CA CYS A 81 -3.49 -4.07 14.84
C CYS A 81 -4.97 -4.47 14.74
N VAL A 82 -5.73 -3.73 13.96
CA VAL A 82 -7.19 -3.93 13.84
C VAL A 82 -7.55 -5.25 13.16
N LEU A 83 -6.63 -5.81 12.37
CA LEU A 83 -6.84 -7.04 11.61
C LEU A 83 -6.38 -8.29 12.38
N CYS A 84 -5.13 -8.31 12.86
CA CYS A 84 -4.55 -9.50 13.50
C CYS A 84 -4.36 -9.37 15.02
N ARG A 85 -4.73 -8.23 15.63
CA ARG A 85 -4.56 -7.94 17.07
C ARG A 85 -3.12 -8.00 17.58
N ALA A 86 -2.14 -8.07 16.68
CA ALA A 86 -0.74 -7.96 17.06
C ALA A 86 -0.50 -6.61 17.77
N PRO A 87 0.26 -6.60 18.90
CA PRO A 87 0.57 -5.36 19.61
C PRO A 87 1.21 -4.34 18.69
N SER A 88 0.84 -3.06 18.83
CA SER A 88 1.54 -1.97 18.14
C SER A 88 2.99 -1.91 18.62
N THR A 89 3.94 -1.76 17.70
CA THR A 89 5.34 -1.47 18.04
C THR A 89 5.55 0.03 18.01
N ASP A 90 6.19 0.58 19.03
CA ASP A 90 6.57 1.99 19.10
C ASP A 90 8.03 2.24 18.70
N ASN A 91 8.74 1.18 18.29
CA ASN A 91 10.13 1.25 17.86
C ASN A 91 10.34 0.67 16.46
N ASP A 92 11.30 1.28 15.76
CA ASP A 92 11.68 0.96 14.39
C ASP A 92 12.24 -0.46 14.24
N THR A 93 12.94 -0.97 15.26
CA THR A 93 13.59 -2.28 15.23
C THR A 93 12.57 -3.41 15.12
N ASP A 94 11.53 -3.38 15.95
CA ASP A 94 10.48 -4.39 15.94
C ASP A 94 9.60 -4.28 14.69
N ALA A 95 9.32 -3.05 14.23
CA ALA A 95 8.60 -2.81 12.99
C ALA A 95 9.37 -3.41 11.80
N LEU A 96 10.68 -3.14 11.71
CA LEU A 96 11.55 -3.69 10.67
C LEU A 96 11.60 -5.22 10.73
N ALA A 97 11.73 -5.81 11.93
CA ALA A 97 11.77 -7.26 12.10
C ALA A 97 10.48 -7.94 11.60
N ARG A 98 9.31 -7.32 11.84
CA ARG A 98 8.01 -7.82 11.34
C ARG A 98 7.95 -7.83 9.82
N ILE A 99 8.41 -6.75 9.18
CA ILE A 99 8.44 -6.63 7.72
C ILE A 99 9.42 -7.65 7.14
N GLN A 100 10.63 -7.77 7.72
CA GLN A 100 11.62 -8.75 7.28
C GLN A 100 11.10 -10.19 7.39
N ALA A 101 10.34 -10.52 8.45
CA ALA A 101 9.71 -11.83 8.57
C ALA A 101 8.69 -12.12 7.47
N ARG A 102 8.05 -11.09 6.89
CA ARG A 102 7.13 -11.20 5.74
C ARG A 102 7.90 -11.31 4.43
N VAL A 103 8.96 -10.52 4.25
CA VAL A 103 9.88 -10.62 3.11
C VAL A 103 10.49 -12.01 3.00
N LEU A 104 10.92 -12.61 4.12
CA LEU A 104 11.42 -14.00 4.15
C LEU A 104 10.39 -15.03 3.69
N LYS A 105 9.08 -14.71 3.80
CA LYS A 105 7.97 -15.53 3.32
C LYS A 105 7.55 -15.21 1.89
N LYS A 106 8.34 -14.41 1.16
CA LYS A 106 8.07 -14.02 -0.23
C LYS A 106 6.75 -13.26 -0.39
N ASP A 107 6.43 -12.40 0.58
CA ASP A 107 5.29 -11.49 0.52
C ASP A 107 5.65 -10.26 -0.36
N PRO A 108 5.05 -10.10 -1.56
CA PRO A 108 5.42 -9.06 -2.51
C PRO A 108 5.23 -7.65 -1.95
N GLU A 109 4.15 -7.42 -1.22
CA GLU A 109 3.76 -6.14 -0.66
C GLU A 109 4.67 -5.77 0.51
N ALA A 110 5.17 -6.76 1.26
CA ALA A 110 6.20 -6.55 2.27
C ALA A 110 7.54 -6.14 1.64
N MET A 111 7.92 -6.76 0.51
CA MET A 111 9.13 -6.41 -0.22
C MET A 111 9.04 -5.00 -0.80
N PHE A 112 7.91 -4.67 -1.44
CA PHE A 112 7.61 -3.33 -1.91
C PHE A 112 7.69 -2.31 -0.77
N PHE A 113 7.03 -2.58 0.36
CA PHE A 113 7.07 -1.68 1.51
C PHE A 113 8.50 -1.49 2.03
N LEU A 114 9.26 -2.57 2.20
CA LEU A 114 10.66 -2.50 2.65
C LEU A 114 11.55 -1.71 1.67
N ALA A 115 11.30 -1.83 0.36
CA ALA A 115 11.99 -1.04 -0.65
C ALA A 115 11.74 0.46 -0.44
N VAL A 116 10.48 0.87 -0.21
CA VAL A 116 10.14 2.27 0.10
C VAL A 116 10.87 2.75 1.36
N GLN A 117 10.96 1.92 2.42
CA GLN A 117 11.71 2.28 3.63
C GLN A 117 13.21 2.50 3.32
N TYR A 118 13.81 1.72 2.43
CA TYR A 118 15.18 1.96 1.97
C TYR A 118 15.33 3.23 1.14
N ILE A 119 14.31 3.71 0.44
CA ILE A 119 14.36 5.00 -0.27
C ILE A 119 14.34 6.15 0.73
N ASN A 120 13.45 6.08 1.71
CA ASN A 120 13.24 7.14 2.68
C ASN A 120 14.28 7.17 3.79
N GLY A 121 14.91 6.03 4.09
CA GLY A 121 15.79 5.89 5.25
C GLY A 121 15.01 5.81 6.57
N ASP A 122 13.83 5.21 6.52
CA ASP A 122 12.94 5.02 7.67
C ASP A 122 13.28 3.70 8.40
N LEU A 123 12.69 3.48 9.57
CA LEU A 123 12.90 2.27 10.39
C LEU A 123 14.38 2.02 10.77
N GLY A 124 15.13 3.09 11.02
CA GLY A 124 16.56 3.02 11.30
C GLY A 124 17.44 2.58 10.11
N LEU A 125 16.90 2.52 8.90
CA LEU A 125 17.64 2.13 7.71
C LEU A 125 18.40 3.33 7.12
N LYS A 126 19.58 3.06 6.55
CA LYS A 126 20.25 4.04 5.68
C LYS A 126 19.61 4.01 4.30
N LYS A 127 19.43 5.20 3.71
CA LYS A 127 18.96 5.33 2.33
C LYS A 127 19.80 4.49 1.38
N ASN A 128 19.16 3.64 0.58
CA ASN A 128 19.83 2.75 -0.36
C ASN A 128 18.92 2.42 -1.56
N MET A 129 19.02 3.23 -2.62
CA MET A 129 18.25 3.05 -3.85
C MET A 129 18.53 1.72 -4.55
N ARG A 130 19.78 1.21 -4.52
CA ARG A 130 20.11 -0.06 -5.18
C ARG A 130 19.39 -1.22 -4.51
N LYS A 131 19.37 -1.25 -3.18
CA LYS A 131 18.64 -2.27 -2.43
C LYS A 131 17.12 -2.15 -2.59
N ALA A 132 16.61 -0.93 -2.68
CA ALA A 132 15.20 -0.70 -3.02
C ALA A 132 14.88 -1.26 -4.42
N PHE A 133 15.73 -1.02 -5.41
CA PHE A 133 15.56 -1.54 -6.77
C PHE A 133 15.56 -3.08 -6.83
N GLU A 134 16.47 -3.74 -6.09
CA GLU A 134 16.51 -5.20 -5.96
C GLU A 134 15.20 -5.75 -5.39
N LEU A 135 14.70 -5.14 -4.30
CA LEU A 135 13.44 -5.54 -3.67
C LEU A 135 12.22 -5.27 -4.56
N TYR A 136 12.19 -4.15 -5.31
CA TYR A 136 11.14 -3.93 -6.30
C TYR A 136 11.17 -4.97 -7.41
N THR A 137 12.36 -5.38 -7.86
CA THR A 137 12.50 -6.43 -8.87
C THR A 137 11.90 -7.74 -8.37
N GLU A 138 12.28 -8.18 -7.16
CA GLU A 138 11.75 -9.40 -6.55
C GLU A 138 10.23 -9.32 -6.30
N ALA A 139 9.74 -8.19 -5.79
CA ALA A 139 8.31 -7.96 -5.57
C ALA A 139 7.51 -8.01 -6.88
N ALA A 140 8.02 -7.40 -7.95
CA ALA A 140 7.38 -7.40 -9.26
C ALA A 140 7.33 -8.80 -9.88
N GLU A 141 8.38 -9.61 -9.72
CA GLU A 141 8.40 -11.02 -10.14
C GLU A 141 7.36 -11.86 -9.40
N LEU A 142 7.04 -11.49 -8.16
CA LEU A 142 5.99 -12.11 -7.34
C LEU A 142 4.60 -11.48 -7.54
N GLY A 143 4.46 -10.53 -8.47
CA GLY A 143 3.17 -9.95 -8.87
C GLY A 143 2.79 -8.63 -8.19
N SER A 144 3.70 -7.95 -7.48
CA SER A 144 3.42 -6.61 -6.97
C SER A 144 3.33 -5.60 -8.12
N ILE A 145 2.16 -4.99 -8.25
CA ILE A 145 1.84 -4.01 -9.29
C ILE A 145 2.53 -2.67 -8.97
N GLU A 146 2.54 -2.27 -7.71
CA GLU A 146 3.22 -1.06 -7.23
C GLU A 146 4.75 -1.16 -7.43
N ALA A 147 5.31 -2.36 -7.28
CA ALA A 147 6.71 -2.61 -7.58
C ALA A 147 7.02 -2.47 -9.08
N LEU A 148 6.14 -2.96 -9.97
CA LEU A 148 6.28 -2.76 -11.42
C LEU A 148 6.28 -1.27 -11.78
N PHE A 149 5.35 -0.50 -11.23
CA PHE A 149 5.31 0.95 -11.44
C PHE A 149 6.57 1.64 -10.91
N SER A 150 7.05 1.22 -9.73
CA SER A 150 8.27 1.78 -9.11
C SER A 150 9.54 1.45 -9.90
N LEU A 151 9.63 0.28 -10.53
CA LEU A 151 10.70 -0.04 -11.48
C LEU A 151 10.65 0.87 -12.70
N GLY A 152 9.45 1.15 -13.22
CA GLY A 152 9.25 2.13 -14.28
C GLY A 152 9.81 3.50 -13.91
N ASN A 153 9.47 4.00 -12.72
CA ASN A 153 10.01 5.26 -12.20
C ASN A 153 11.53 5.22 -12.03
N ALA A 154 12.07 4.14 -11.47
CA ALA A 154 13.51 3.98 -11.27
C ALA A 154 14.29 4.04 -12.60
N TYR A 155 13.79 3.39 -13.65
CA TYR A 155 14.36 3.46 -15.00
C TYR A 155 14.15 4.82 -15.66
N HIS A 156 13.01 5.47 -15.43
CA HIS A 156 12.70 6.79 -15.99
C HIS A 156 13.64 7.87 -15.45
N GLU A 157 13.96 7.80 -14.15
CA GLU A 157 14.75 8.80 -13.44
C GLU A 157 16.22 8.40 -13.25
N GLY A 158 16.62 7.18 -13.65
CA GLY A 158 17.96 6.64 -13.40
C GLY A 158 18.29 6.47 -11.91
N LYS A 159 17.29 6.16 -11.07
CA LYS A 159 17.47 6.03 -9.61
C LYS A 159 17.77 4.58 -9.24
N GLY A 160 19.01 4.32 -8.79
CA GLY A 160 19.45 2.97 -8.41
C GLY A 160 19.76 2.04 -9.59
N VAL A 161 19.48 2.49 -10.82
CA VAL A 161 19.77 1.83 -12.10
C VAL A 161 20.12 2.89 -13.14
N GLN A 162 20.79 2.51 -14.23
CA GLN A 162 21.00 3.43 -15.36
C GLN A 162 19.65 3.82 -15.97
N GLU A 163 19.50 5.12 -16.29
CA GLU A 163 18.31 5.63 -16.97
C GLU A 163 18.06 4.89 -18.28
N ASP A 164 16.83 4.41 -18.47
CA ASP A 164 16.37 3.73 -19.68
C ASP A 164 14.86 3.96 -19.84
N LYS A 165 14.50 5.00 -20.60
CA LYS A 165 13.10 5.37 -20.81
C LYS A 165 12.31 4.31 -21.58
N ALA A 166 12.96 3.51 -22.43
CA ALA A 166 12.28 2.45 -23.16
C ALA A 166 11.85 1.35 -22.17
N LYS A 167 12.75 0.92 -21.29
CA LYS A 167 12.41 -0.01 -20.19
C LYS A 167 11.37 0.57 -19.25
N ALA A 168 11.45 1.85 -18.92
CA ALA A 168 10.45 2.51 -18.08
C ALA A 168 9.04 2.35 -18.67
N VAL A 169 8.87 2.62 -19.97
CA VAL A 169 7.59 2.44 -20.68
C VAL A 169 7.13 0.99 -20.65
N GLU A 170 8.03 0.01 -20.80
CA GLU A 170 7.67 -1.41 -20.68
C GLU A 170 7.13 -1.77 -19.29
N PHE A 171 7.77 -1.28 -18.22
CA PHE A 171 7.31 -1.50 -16.85
C PHE A 171 5.99 -0.80 -16.56
N PHE A 172 5.82 0.46 -16.98
CA PHE A 172 4.55 1.17 -16.86
C PHE A 172 3.42 0.46 -17.61
N ALA A 173 3.67 -0.02 -18.83
CA ALA A 173 2.69 -0.77 -19.60
C ALA A 173 2.31 -2.09 -18.91
N LYS A 174 3.26 -2.78 -18.26
CA LYS A 174 2.98 -3.99 -17.47
C LYS A 174 2.13 -3.67 -16.23
N ALA A 175 2.44 -2.58 -15.52
CA ALA A 175 1.67 -2.13 -14.36
C ALA A 175 0.23 -1.75 -14.76
N ALA A 176 0.07 -0.96 -15.82
CA ALA A 176 -1.23 -0.55 -16.35
C ALA A 176 -2.10 -1.74 -16.79
N LYS A 177 -1.49 -2.73 -17.46
CA LYS A 177 -2.19 -3.99 -17.83
C LYS A 177 -2.69 -4.78 -16.62
N GLN A 178 -2.08 -4.60 -15.45
CA GLN A 178 -2.48 -5.24 -14.21
C GLN A 178 -3.37 -4.33 -13.33
N GLY A 179 -3.75 -3.15 -13.83
CA GLY A 179 -4.69 -2.26 -13.14
C GLY A 179 -4.04 -1.18 -12.27
N HIS A 180 -2.74 -0.90 -12.42
CA HIS A 180 -2.16 0.34 -11.87
C HIS A 180 -2.75 1.55 -12.58
N VAL A 181 -3.09 2.60 -11.83
CA VAL A 181 -3.82 3.76 -12.36
C VAL A 181 -3.22 5.12 -12.05
N ASP A 182 -2.19 5.18 -11.19
CA ASP A 182 -1.37 6.39 -11.07
C ASP A 182 -0.41 6.47 -12.28
#